data_AF-A0A820MLN3-F1
#
_entry.id   AF-A0A820MLN3-F1
#
_cell.length_a   1.000
_cell.length_b   1.000
_cell.length_c   1.000
_cell.angle_alpha   90.00
_cell.angle_beta   90.00
_cell.angle_gamma   90.00
#
_symmetry.space_group_name_H-M   'P 1'
#
loop_
_entity.id
_entity.type
_entity.pdbx_description
1 polymer ?
#
loop_
_entity_poly.entity_id
_entity_poly.type
_entity_poly.pdbx_seq_one_letter_code
_entity_poly.pdbx_strand_id
1 'polypeptide(L)'
;GSEDTCIVQEMGDEHYAIRFIPRENGVHWVHVRFNGRDIPDSPFRVVVGHANADPGRVFASGSGLYQGETGASCEFLIDTMNAGAGALAVTVDGLELRRLAYE
;
A
#
# COMPACT_ATOMS: atom_id res chain seq x y z
N GLY A 1 1.56 -16.95 -6.84
CA GLY A 1 0.99 -17.32 -5.53
C GLY A 1 0.47 -18.73 -5.64
N SER A 2 0.65 -19.54 -4.61
CA SER A 2 -0.02 -20.84 -4.52
C SER A 2 -1.52 -20.61 -4.33
N GLU A 3 -2.35 -21.31 -5.10
CA GLU A 3 -3.78 -21.40 -4.81
C GLU A 3 -3.96 -22.44 -3.70
N ASP A 4 -4.45 -22.00 -2.54
CA ASP A 4 -4.80 -22.89 -1.44
C ASP A 4 -6.32 -23.10 -1.41
N THR A 5 -6.74 -24.34 -1.14
CA THR A 5 -8.16 -24.67 -1.07
C THR A 5 -8.81 -24.05 0.17
N CYS A 6 -9.92 -23.34 -0.02
CA CYS A 6 -10.73 -22.79 1.07
C CYS A 6 -11.79 -23.81 1.53
N ILE A 7 -12.16 -23.76 2.79
CA ILE A 7 -13.28 -24.53 3.35
C ILE A 7 -14.52 -23.64 3.28
N VAL A 8 -15.59 -24.13 2.63
CA VAL A 8 -16.90 -23.49 2.60
C VAL A 8 -17.83 -24.24 3.55
N GLN A 9 -18.44 -23.52 4.49
CA GLN A 9 -19.39 -24.06 5.45
C GLN A 9 -20.75 -23.36 5.27
N GLU A 10 -21.80 -24.12 5.02
CA GLU A 10 -23.17 -23.61 5.03
C GLU A 10 -23.62 -23.32 6.46
N MET A 11 -24.13 -22.12 6.71
CA MET A 11 -24.59 -21.67 8.02
C MET A 11 -26.12 -21.68 8.17
N GLY A 12 -26.84 -22.09 7.11
CA GLY A 12 -28.29 -21.96 7.00
C GLY A 12 -28.72 -20.62 6.39
N ASP A 13 -29.99 -20.51 6.00
CA ASP A 13 -30.60 -19.28 5.46
C ASP A 13 -29.81 -18.63 4.31
N GLU A 14 -29.23 -19.42 3.40
CA GLU A 14 -28.38 -18.95 2.28
C GLU A 14 -27.09 -18.23 2.71
N HIS A 15 -26.66 -18.39 3.96
CA HIS A 15 -25.39 -17.86 4.47
C HIS A 15 -24.29 -18.91 4.39
N TYR A 16 -23.11 -18.49 3.92
CA TYR A 16 -21.93 -19.33 3.80
C TYR A 16 -20.74 -18.68 4.51
N ALA A 17 -20.04 -19.46 5.34
CA ALA A 17 -18.75 -19.08 5.91
C ALA A 17 -17.61 -19.66 5.09
N ILE A 18 -16.63 -18.81 4.77
CA ILE A 18 -15.40 -19.22 4.09
C ILE A 18 -14.27 -19.18 5.12
N ARG A 19 -13.56 -20.30 5.26
CA ARG A 19 -12.40 -20.42 6.15
C ARG A 19 -11.16 -20.81 5.35
N PHE A 20 -10.07 -20.10 5.58
CA PHE A 20 -8.75 -20.44 5.07
C PHE A 20 -7.70 -20.11 6.12
N ILE A 21 -6.54 -20.77 6.05
CA ILE A 21 -5.39 -20.50 6.92
C ILE A 21 -4.29 -19.92 6.03
N PRO A 22 -4.09 -18.58 6.05
CA PRO A 22 -3.05 -17.96 5.23
C PRO A 22 -1.65 -18.36 5.72
N ARG A 23 -0.76 -18.65 4.78
CA ARG A 23 0.64 -18.98 5.07
C ARG A 23 1.56 -17.77 5.14
N GLU A 24 1.17 -16.67 4.51
CA GLU A 24 1.96 -15.44 4.39
C GLU A 24 1.12 -14.20 4.72
N ASN A 25 1.76 -13.18 5.31
CA ASN A 25 1.16 -11.86 5.49
C ASN A 25 1.05 -11.14 4.14
N GLY A 26 0.04 -10.29 3.96
CA GLY A 26 -0.14 -9.49 2.75
C GLY A 26 -1.56 -9.49 2.23
N VAL A 27 -1.70 -9.10 0.96
CA VAL A 27 -3.00 -9.07 0.26
C VAL A 27 -3.28 -10.43 -0.35
N HIS A 28 -4.40 -11.03 0.04
CA HIS A 28 -4.95 -12.26 -0.51
C HIS A 28 -6.24 -11.96 -1.26
N TRP A 29 -6.51 -12.75 -2.31
CA TRP A 29 -7.73 -12.66 -3.10
C TRP A 29 -8.50 -13.97 -2.98
N VAL A 30 -9.73 -13.89 -2.48
CA VAL A 30 -10.60 -15.05 -2.31
C VAL A 30 -11.60 -15.10 -3.47
N HIS A 31 -11.47 -16.11 -4.32
CA HIS A 31 -12.41 -16.37 -5.41
C HIS A 31 -13.55 -17.25 -4.93
N VAL A 32 -14.77 -16.74 -5.04
CA VAL A 32 -16.00 -17.50 -4.76
C VAL A 32 -16.71 -17.72 -6.08
N ARG A 33 -16.82 -18.99 -6.49
CA ARG A 33 -17.37 -19.35 -7.79
C ARG A 33 -18.58 -20.25 -7.66
N PHE A 34 -19.60 -19.98 -8.47
CA PHE A 34 -20.74 -20.84 -8.71
C PHE A 34 -20.72 -21.30 -10.17
N ASN A 35 -20.77 -22.61 -10.42
CA ASN A 35 -20.63 -23.21 -11.75
C ASN A 35 -19.40 -22.71 -12.54
N GLY A 36 -18.27 -22.55 -11.85
CA GLY A 36 -17.01 -22.09 -12.45
C GLY A 36 -16.95 -20.61 -12.79
N ARG A 37 -17.97 -19.81 -12.44
CA ARG A 37 -17.99 -18.35 -12.62
C ARG A 37 -17.98 -17.64 -11.28
N ASP A 38 -17.23 -16.55 -11.18
CA ASP A 38 -17.23 -15.68 -10.00
C ASP A 38 -18.65 -15.14 -9.73
N ILE A 39 -19.06 -15.19 -8.47
CA ILE A 39 -20.31 -14.55 -8.01
C ILE A 39 -20.13 -13.02 -8.01
N PRO A 40 -21.22 -12.23 -7.91
CA PRO A 40 -21.09 -10.80 -7.66
C PRO A 40 -20.14 -10.51 -6.48
N ASP A 41 -19.32 -9.46 -6.63
CA ASP A 41 -18.31 -9.01 -5.66
C ASP A 41 -17.09 -9.94 -5.46
N SER A 42 -17.06 -11.11 -6.09
CA SER A 42 -15.85 -11.93 -6.19
C SER A 42 -14.90 -11.39 -7.29
N PRO A 43 -13.57 -11.33 -7.07
CA PRO A 43 -12.86 -11.80 -5.88
C PRO A 43 -12.88 -10.81 -4.71
N PHE A 44 -12.94 -11.36 -3.50
CA PHE A 44 -12.87 -10.58 -2.27
C PHE A 44 -11.42 -10.32 -1.86
N ARG A 45 -11.08 -9.05 -1.64
CA ARG A 45 -9.75 -8.64 -1.15
C ARG A 45 -9.66 -8.82 0.36
N VAL A 46 -8.74 -9.65 0.84
CA VAL A 46 -8.48 -9.88 2.26
C VAL A 46 -7.06 -9.47 2.61
N VAL A 47 -6.89 -8.65 3.65
CA VAL A 47 -5.57 -8.28 4.17
C VAL A 47 -5.27 -9.15 5.39
N VAL A 48 -4.20 -9.94 5.32
CA VAL A 48 -3.76 -10.84 6.38
C VAL A 48 -2.52 -10.26 7.05
N GLY A 49 -2.54 -10.23 8.38
CA GLY A 49 -1.51 -9.62 9.21
C GLY A 49 -1.88 -8.18 9.61
N HIS A 50 -1.14 -7.62 10.56
CA HIS A 50 -1.29 -6.23 10.95
C HIS A 50 -0.92 -5.32 9.77
N ALA A 51 -1.67 -4.23 9.59
CA ALA A 51 -1.14 -3.04 8.94
C ALA A 51 -0.04 -2.51 9.87
N ASN A 52 1.16 -3.10 9.79
CA ASN A 52 2.29 -2.77 10.66
C ASN A 52 2.76 -1.33 10.46
N ALA A 53 2.28 -0.66 9.40
CA ALA A 53 2.65 0.70 9.08
C ALA A 53 1.60 1.72 9.53
N ASP A 54 2.05 2.74 10.24
CA ASP A 54 1.27 3.93 10.59
C ASP A 54 1.95 5.15 9.96
N PRO A 55 1.52 5.58 8.75
CA PRO A 55 2.09 6.74 8.09
C PRO A 55 1.97 8.03 8.91
N GLY A 56 1.01 8.11 9.84
CA GLY A 56 0.84 9.27 10.73
C GLY A 56 1.97 9.42 11.75
N ARG A 57 2.85 8.42 11.88
CA ARG A 57 4.04 8.46 12.73
C ARG A 57 5.32 8.80 11.98
N VAL A 58 5.24 9.09 10.68
CA VAL A 58 6.37 9.64 9.91
C VAL A 58 6.48 11.14 10.20
N PHE A 59 7.69 11.61 10.46
CA PHE A 59 7.96 13.03 10.68
C PHE A 59 9.13 13.49 9.81
N ALA A 60 9.05 14.70 9.26
CA ALA A 60 10.15 15.31 8.51
C ALA A 60 10.60 16.60 9.20
N SER A 61 11.91 16.83 9.27
CA SER A 61 12.48 18.05 9.87
C SER A 61 13.75 18.51 9.16
N GLY A 62 14.13 19.78 9.34
CA GLY A 62 15.31 20.38 8.73
C GLY A 62 14.98 21.64 7.93
N SER A 63 15.97 22.50 7.76
CA SER A 63 15.81 23.79 7.06
C SER A 63 15.44 23.60 5.58
N GLY A 64 15.90 22.51 4.96
CA GLY A 64 15.64 22.23 3.54
C GLY A 64 14.18 21.94 3.18
N LEU A 65 13.30 21.76 4.18
CA LEU A 65 11.85 21.69 3.97
C LEU A 65 11.21 23.07 3.76
N TYR A 66 11.90 24.14 4.15
CA TYR A 66 11.33 25.49 4.21
C TYR A 66 12.10 26.51 3.37
N GLN A 67 13.41 26.31 3.20
CA GLN A 67 14.31 27.26 2.55
C GLN A 67 15.42 26.52 1.81
N GLY A 68 15.86 27.09 0.69
CA GLY A 68 16.99 26.59 -0.08
C GLY A 68 17.66 27.72 -0.86
N GLU A 69 18.94 27.54 -1.17
CA GLU A 69 19.74 28.49 -1.95
C GLU A 69 20.24 27.82 -3.23
N THR A 70 20.14 28.54 -4.35
CA THR A 70 20.56 28.02 -5.65
C THR A 70 22.04 27.63 -5.64
N GLY A 71 22.32 26.38 -6.02
CA GLY A 71 23.69 25.85 -6.06
C GLY A 71 24.23 25.38 -4.71
N ALA A 72 23.47 25.53 -3.62
CA ALA A 72 23.81 24.97 -2.32
C ALA A 72 23.07 23.65 -2.07
N SER A 73 23.66 22.78 -1.23
CA SER A 73 22.97 21.58 -0.73
C SER A 73 21.79 21.99 0.16
N CYS A 74 20.66 21.33 -0.02
CA CYS A 74 19.44 21.56 0.74
C CYS A 74 19.07 20.27 1.49
N GLU A 75 19.18 20.28 2.81
CA GLU A 75 19.12 19.06 3.63
C GLU A 75 17.89 19.02 4.55
N PHE A 76 17.29 17.84 4.65
CA PHE A 76 16.25 17.51 5.62
C PHE A 76 16.31 16.02 5.99
N LEU A 77 15.70 15.69 7.12
CA LEU A 77 15.65 14.36 7.72
C LEU A 77 14.21 13.84 7.72
N ILE A 78 14.04 12.55 7.42
CA ILE A 78 12.76 11.83 7.55
C ILE A 78 12.93 10.77 8.65
N ASP A 79 12.15 10.89 9.73
CA ASP A 79 12.04 9.90 10.80
C ASP A 79 10.87 8.95 10.52
N THR A 80 11.19 7.67 10.35
CA THR A 80 10.23 6.57 10.13
C THR A 80 10.27 5.53 11.25
N MET A 81 10.99 5.78 12.35
CA MET A 81 11.26 4.77 13.39
C MET A 81 9.99 4.17 13.99
N ASN A 82 8.94 5.00 14.13
CA ASN A 82 7.66 4.57 14.71
C ASN A 82 6.58 4.28 13.66
N ALA A 83 6.89 4.41 12.38
CA ALA A 83 5.93 4.26 11.29
C ALA A 83 5.79 2.82 10.80
N GLY A 84 6.65 1.89 11.24
CA GLY A 84 6.63 0.50 10.81
C GLY A 84 7.17 0.26 9.39
N ALA A 85 7.12 -0.99 8.93
CA ALA A 85 7.68 -1.38 7.64
C ALA A 85 6.81 -0.88 6.46
N GLY A 86 7.42 -0.16 5.52
CA GLY A 86 6.74 0.38 4.33
C GLY A 86 7.72 0.96 3.32
N ALA A 87 7.19 1.42 2.19
CA ALA A 87 7.98 2.12 1.17
C ALA A 87 7.91 3.64 1.40
N LEU A 88 9.07 4.30 1.42
CA LEU A 88 9.18 5.75 1.45
C LEU A 88 9.50 6.26 0.04
N ALA A 89 8.75 7.25 -0.43
CA ALA A 89 8.98 7.94 -1.69
C ALA A 89 9.14 9.45 -1.44
N VAL A 90 10.10 10.07 -2.13
CA VAL A 90 10.36 11.51 -2.06
C VAL A 90 10.37 12.06 -3.48
N THR A 91 9.59 13.12 -3.70
CA THR A 91 9.53 13.87 -4.97
C THR A 91 9.82 15.33 -4.68
N VAL A 92 10.68 15.94 -5.50
CA VAL A 92 11.02 17.37 -5.42
C VAL A 92 10.65 17.98 -6.76
N ASP A 93 9.62 18.82 -6.75
CA ASP A 93 9.15 19.52 -7.93
C ASP A 93 9.66 20.97 -7.91
N GLY A 94 10.23 21.42 -9.03
CA GLY A 94 10.77 22.77 -9.19
C GLY A 94 10.21 23.45 -10.44
N LEU A 95 10.52 24.73 -10.60
CA LEU A 95 10.21 25.46 -11.83
C LEU A 95 11.08 24.92 -12.96
N GLU A 96 10.47 24.39 -14.02
CA GLU A 96 11.22 24.10 -15.24
C GLU A 96 11.59 25.41 -15.95
N LEU A 97 12.89 25.69 -16.05
CA LEU A 97 13.38 26.71 -16.97
C LEU A 97 13.11 26.23 -18.39
N ARG A 98 11.99 26.66 -18.98
CA ARG A 98 11.80 26.60 -20.43
C ARG A 98 12.93 27.42 -21.06
N ARG A 99 13.93 26.71 -21.59
CA ARG A 99 14.98 27.31 -22.40
C ARG A 99 14.29 27.92 -23.62
N LEU A 100 14.14 29.24 -23.64
CA LEU A 100 13.84 29.94 -24.87
C LEU A 100 15.05 29.75 -25.77
N ALA A 101 14.93 28.83 -26.72
CA ALA A 101 15.83 28.76 -27.85
C ALA A 101 15.64 30.07 -28.62
N TYR A 102 16.62 30.96 -28.54
CA TYR A 102 16.79 32.01 -29.52
C TYR A 102 17.89 31.54 -30.48
N GLU A 103 17.53 31.52 -31.76
CA GLU A 103 18.40 31.33 -32.93
C GLU A 103 19.48 32.40 -33.01
#